data_AF-A0AAD8HDW0-F1
#
_entry.id   AF-A0AAD8HDW0-F1
#
_cell.length_a   1.000
_cell.length_b   1.000
_cell.length_c   1.000
_cell.angle_alpha   90.00
_cell.angle_beta   90.00
_cell.angle_gamma   90.00
#
_symmetry.space_group_name_H-M   'P 1'
#
loop_
_entity.id
_entity.type
_entity.pdbx_description
1 polymer ?
#
loop_
_entity_poly.entity_id
_entity_poly.type
_entity_poly.pdbx_seq_one_letter_code
_entity_poly.pdbx_strand_id
1 'polypeptide(L)'
;MEDAGSNACLKRLVGHWAHTGSLISALASVIITERKTAQEFANEKDARLRDLELEVASLKKQSAEKETEHQAEIVSVEKRANDLDEVNRQLVVENAKTRDAIITEFKGGPEYDQDVADAAAPEIQRAWIVAERHVKTDPNANWDSFVGEFLAAKLAIEEGKGEPQPFNGPVPSFLPASSNLDDYGL
;
A
#
# COMPACT_ATOMS: atom_id res chain seq x y z
N MET A 1 40.65 11.74 -109.47
CA MET A 1 39.28 11.53 -108.96
C MET A 1 39.29 10.83 -107.59
N GLU A 2 40.26 11.13 -106.69
CA GLU A 2 40.43 10.41 -105.41
C GLU A 2 40.15 11.26 -104.14
N ASP A 3 39.94 12.58 -104.25
CA ASP A 3 39.81 13.48 -103.09
C ASP A 3 38.44 13.48 -102.39
N ALA A 4 37.39 12.95 -103.02
CA ALA A 4 36.05 12.93 -102.45
C ALA A 4 35.90 11.90 -101.31
N GLY A 5 36.67 10.80 -101.35
CA GLY A 5 36.60 9.72 -100.35
C GLY A 5 37.28 10.06 -99.02
N SER A 6 38.42 10.77 -99.07
CA SER A 6 39.21 11.13 -97.88
C SER A 6 38.48 12.15 -96.98
N ASN A 7 37.85 13.16 -97.59
CA ASN A 7 37.06 14.16 -96.87
C ASN A 7 35.81 13.59 -96.19
N ALA A 8 35.16 12.60 -96.81
CA ALA A 8 34.01 11.92 -96.20
C ALA A 8 34.43 11.04 -95.00
N CYS A 9 35.60 10.40 -95.07
CA CYS A 9 36.17 9.62 -93.97
C CYS A 9 36.53 10.51 -92.77
N LEU A 10 37.18 11.66 -93.00
CA LEU A 10 37.53 12.62 -91.95
C LEU A 10 36.28 13.19 -91.26
N LYS A 11 35.24 13.56 -92.01
CA LYS A 11 33.98 14.04 -91.43
C LYS A 11 33.29 12.99 -90.55
N ARG A 12 33.31 11.71 -90.95
CA ARG A 12 32.78 10.61 -90.14
C ARG A 12 33.60 10.39 -88.87
N LEU A 13 34.92 10.48 -88.96
CA LEU A 13 35.81 10.35 -87.80
C LEU A 13 35.56 11.47 -86.79
N VAL A 14 35.50 12.73 -87.24
CA VAL A 14 35.19 13.89 -86.39
C VAL A 14 33.80 13.77 -85.76
N GLY A 15 32.79 13.34 -86.53
CA GLY A 15 31.45 13.11 -86.00
C GLY A 15 31.41 12.00 -84.94
N HIS A 16 32.19 10.92 -85.14
CA HIS A 16 32.32 9.85 -84.16
C HIS A 16 32.98 10.33 -82.86
N TRP A 17 34.08 11.09 -82.96
CA TRP A 17 34.75 11.68 -81.78
C TRP A 17 33.89 12.71 -81.04
N ALA A 18 33.11 13.51 -81.76
CA ALA A 18 32.16 14.43 -81.15
C ALA A 18 31.06 13.68 -80.39
N HIS A 19 30.55 12.60 -80.96
CA HIS A 19 29.53 11.77 -80.32
C HIS A 19 30.08 11.03 -79.09
N THR A 20 31.26 10.40 -79.19
CA THR A 20 31.90 9.72 -78.05
C THR A 20 32.28 10.71 -76.95
N GLY A 21 32.79 11.89 -77.30
CA GLY A 21 33.06 12.95 -76.33
C GLY A 21 31.80 13.44 -75.60
N SER A 22 30.68 13.58 -76.31
CA SER A 22 29.38 13.93 -75.72
C SER A 22 28.87 12.84 -74.76
N LEU A 23 28.99 11.57 -75.14
CA LEU A 23 28.61 10.43 -74.28
C LEU A 23 29.47 10.35 -73.02
N ILE A 24 30.79 10.52 -73.15
CA ILE A 24 31.71 10.54 -72.01
C ILE A 24 31.38 11.69 -71.06
N SER A 25 31.11 12.88 -71.61
CA SER A 25 30.71 14.03 -70.78
C SER A 25 29.40 13.79 -70.06
N ALA A 26 28.40 13.20 -70.72
CA ALA A 26 27.12 12.88 -70.10
C ALA A 26 27.27 11.85 -68.97
N LEU A 27 28.05 10.78 -69.21
CA LEU A 27 28.35 9.77 -68.18
C LEU A 27 29.12 10.35 -67.00
N ALA A 28 30.10 11.23 -67.25
CA ALA A 28 30.84 11.91 -66.19
C ALA A 28 29.91 12.78 -65.33
N SER A 29 28.98 13.51 -65.95
CA SER A 29 27.98 14.30 -65.22
C SER A 29 27.10 13.44 -64.32
N VAL A 30 26.61 12.29 -64.81
CA VAL A 30 25.80 11.35 -64.02
C VAL A 30 26.58 10.84 -62.81
N ILE A 31 27.81 10.37 -63.02
CA ILE A 31 28.67 9.87 -61.94
C ILE A 31 28.96 10.96 -60.90
N ILE A 32 29.21 12.19 -61.33
CA ILE A 32 29.44 13.33 -60.41
C ILE A 32 28.18 13.61 -59.58
N THR A 33 27.00 13.62 -60.20
CA THR A 33 25.73 13.85 -59.49
C THR A 33 25.41 12.73 -58.50
N GLU A 34 25.63 11.47 -58.86
CA GLU A 34 25.45 10.33 -57.96
C GLU A 34 26.40 10.41 -56.76
N ARG A 35 27.68 10.74 -56.99
CA ARG A 35 28.65 10.91 -55.90
C ARG A 35 28.29 12.08 -54.99
N LYS A 36 27.81 13.19 -55.55
CA LYS A 36 27.40 14.36 -54.77
C LYS A 36 26.20 14.05 -53.88
N THR A 37 25.16 13.43 -54.44
CA THR A 37 23.96 13.03 -53.68
C THR A 37 24.29 11.98 -52.62
N ALA A 38 25.16 11.01 -52.93
CA ALA A 38 25.63 10.02 -51.96
C ALA A 38 26.41 10.68 -50.80
N GLN A 39 27.26 11.68 -51.10
CA GLN A 39 28.01 12.42 -50.10
C GLN A 39 27.09 13.29 -49.23
N GLU A 40 26.10 13.97 -49.82
CA GLU A 40 25.11 14.75 -49.08
C GLU A 40 24.31 13.86 -48.12
N PHE A 41 23.88 12.68 -48.59
CA PHE A 41 23.17 11.72 -47.76
C PHE A 41 24.04 11.13 -46.64
N ALA A 42 25.33 10.88 -46.90
CA ALA A 42 26.26 10.45 -45.87
C ALA A 42 26.46 11.53 -44.79
N ASN A 43 26.62 12.79 -45.21
CA ASN A 43 26.76 13.92 -44.29
C ASN A 43 25.48 14.14 -43.46
N GLU A 44 24.30 13.98 -44.06
CA GLU A 44 23.02 14.08 -43.34
C GLU A 44 22.87 12.96 -42.30
N LYS A 45 23.26 11.73 -42.64
CA LYS A 45 23.28 10.61 -41.69
C LYS A 45 24.25 10.85 -40.54
N ASP A 46 25.45 11.34 -40.83
CA ASP A 46 26.44 11.64 -39.81
C ASP A 46 25.97 12.76 -38.88
N ALA A 47 25.33 13.80 -39.42
CA ALA A 47 24.72 14.85 -38.62
C ALA A 47 23.62 14.28 -37.71
N ARG A 48 22.72 13.46 -38.26
CA ARG A 48 21.64 12.83 -37.49
C ARG A 48 22.15 11.85 -36.44
N LEU A 49 23.24 11.14 -36.70
CA LEU A 49 23.89 10.29 -35.71
C LEU A 49 24.45 11.11 -34.55
N ARG A 50 25.14 12.23 -34.84
CA ARG A 50 25.65 13.13 -33.80
C ARG A 50 24.51 13.72 -32.95
N ASP A 51 23.42 14.13 -33.58
CA ASP A 51 22.25 14.66 -32.85
C ASP A 51 21.66 13.60 -31.91
N LEU A 52 21.51 12.35 -32.39
CA LEU A 52 21.05 11.23 -31.57
C LEU A 52 22.04 10.89 -30.44
N GLU A 53 23.34 10.92 -30.70
CA GLU A 53 24.37 10.70 -29.67
C GLU A 53 24.28 11.76 -28.56
N LEU A 54 24.07 13.02 -28.93
CA LEU A 54 23.88 14.12 -27.99
C LEU A 54 22.59 13.97 -27.19
N GLU A 55 21.49 13.57 -27.82
CA GLU A 55 20.21 13.32 -27.15
C GLU A 55 20.34 12.16 -26.14
N VAL A 56 20.97 11.06 -26.53
CA VAL A 56 21.23 9.92 -25.64
C VAL A 56 22.12 10.32 -24.47
N ALA A 57 23.16 11.13 -24.71
CA ALA A 57 24.02 11.62 -23.63
C ALA A 57 23.26 12.52 -22.64
N SER A 58 22.40 13.39 -23.16
CA SER A 58 21.53 14.26 -22.36
C SER A 58 20.56 13.45 -21.49
N LEU A 59 19.87 12.47 -22.08
CA LEU A 59 18.92 11.61 -21.38
C LEU A 59 19.61 10.78 -20.28
N LYS A 60 20.81 10.25 -20.56
CA LYS A 60 21.61 9.53 -19.56
C LYS A 60 21.97 10.42 -18.37
N LYS A 61 22.40 11.66 -18.63
CA LYS A 61 22.71 12.61 -17.58
C LYS A 61 21.48 12.94 -16.73
N GLN A 62 20.35 13.24 -17.38
CA GLN A 62 19.09 13.53 -16.68
C GLN A 62 18.59 12.34 -15.85
N SER A 63 18.74 11.12 -16.37
CA SER A 63 18.38 9.90 -15.64
C SER A 63 19.24 9.72 -14.40
N ALA A 64 20.55 9.92 -14.50
CA ALA A 64 21.45 9.81 -13.36
C ALA A 64 21.14 10.86 -12.27
N GLU A 65 20.85 12.11 -12.67
CA GLU A 65 20.46 13.17 -11.75
C GLU A 65 19.16 12.82 -11.00
N LYS A 66 18.13 12.35 -11.71
CA LYS A 66 16.87 11.90 -11.09
C LYS A 66 17.05 10.72 -10.15
N GLU A 67 17.90 9.77 -10.51
CA GLU A 67 18.21 8.63 -9.65
C GLU A 67 18.88 9.08 -8.34
N THR A 68 19.81 10.03 -8.41
CA THR A 68 20.42 10.59 -7.19
C THR A 68 19.44 11.38 -6.33
N GLU A 69 18.53 12.13 -6.95
CA GLU A 69 17.47 12.88 -6.25
C GLU A 69 16.51 11.93 -5.53
N HIS A 70 16.02 10.90 -6.23
CA HIS A 70 15.15 9.89 -5.63
C HIS A 70 15.85 9.12 -4.50
N GLN A 71 17.13 8.79 -4.66
CA GLN A 71 17.87 8.10 -3.60
C GLN A 71 18.02 8.99 -2.35
N ALA A 72 18.27 10.30 -2.53
CA ALA A 72 18.34 11.24 -1.43
C ALA A 72 16.97 11.41 -0.73
N GLU A 73 15.88 11.42 -1.50
CA GLU A 73 14.52 11.48 -0.97
C GLU A 73 14.18 10.23 -0.18
N ILE A 74 14.50 9.03 -0.68
CA ILE A 74 14.31 7.76 0.03
C ILE A 74 15.03 7.79 1.38
N VAL A 75 16.32 8.14 1.40
CA VAL A 75 17.09 8.23 2.65
C VAL A 75 16.48 9.25 3.63
N SER A 76 15.96 10.37 3.12
CA SER A 76 15.29 11.38 3.94
C SER A 76 13.99 10.86 4.55
N VAL A 77 13.18 10.16 3.76
CA VAL A 77 11.90 9.57 4.20
C VAL A 77 12.15 8.45 5.20
N GLU A 78 13.10 7.55 4.94
CA GLU A 78 13.48 6.48 5.88
C GLU A 78 13.95 7.05 7.22
N LYS A 79 14.75 8.10 7.21
CA LYS A 79 15.16 8.78 8.45
C LYS A 79 13.97 9.33 9.22
N ARG A 80 13.05 10.04 8.53
CA ARG A 80 11.84 10.59 9.16
C ARG A 80 10.94 9.49 9.72
N ALA A 81 10.82 8.36 9.02
CA ALA A 81 10.05 7.21 9.48
C ALA A 81 10.64 6.63 10.77
N ASN A 82 11.96 6.43 10.80
CA ASN A 82 12.65 5.96 12.01
C ASN A 82 12.52 6.95 13.18
N ASP A 83 12.63 8.26 12.92
CA ASP A 83 12.47 9.29 13.95
C ASP A 83 11.03 9.28 14.52
N LEU A 84 10.02 9.09 13.68
CA LEU A 84 8.62 8.98 14.10
C LEU A 84 8.35 7.71 14.92
N ASP A 85 8.91 6.57 14.51
CA ASP A 85 8.76 5.31 15.24
C ASP A 85 9.37 5.40 16.65
N GLU A 86 10.51 6.07 16.80
CA GLU A 86 11.13 6.29 18.10
C GLU A 86 10.28 7.22 18.98
N VAL A 87 9.74 8.31 18.44
CA VAL A 87 8.82 9.19 19.19
C VAL A 87 7.57 8.43 19.63
N ASN A 88 6.99 7.62 18.75
CA ASN A 88 5.81 6.82 19.08
C ASN A 88 6.12 5.81 20.21
N ARG A 89 7.27 5.14 20.14
CA ARG A 89 7.73 4.24 21.20
C ARG A 89 7.88 4.97 22.54
N GLN A 90 8.43 6.18 22.54
CA GLN A 90 8.55 7.00 23.75
C GLN A 90 7.19 7.38 24.34
N LEU A 91 6.24 7.81 23.50
CA LEU A 91 4.87 8.14 23.92
C LEU A 91 4.14 6.94 24.51
N VAL A 92 4.29 5.74 23.93
CA VAL A 92 3.69 4.51 24.49
C VAL A 92 4.22 4.24 25.90
N VAL A 93 5.54 4.37 26.11
CA VAL A 93 6.16 4.18 27.42
C VAL A 93 5.71 5.26 28.41
N GLU A 94 5.65 6.51 27.98
CA GLU A 94 5.21 7.62 28.82
C GLU A 94 3.73 7.46 29.22
N ASN A 95 2.86 7.14 28.28
CA ASN A 95 1.44 6.88 28.55
C ASN A 95 1.25 5.69 29.50
N ALA A 96 2.06 4.64 29.37
CA ALA A 96 2.01 3.51 30.31
C ALA A 96 2.39 3.96 31.73
N LYS A 97 3.47 4.74 31.88
CA LYS A 97 3.89 5.30 33.18
C LYS A 97 2.83 6.22 33.78
N THR A 98 2.25 7.11 32.97
CA THR A 98 1.19 8.03 33.39
C THR A 98 -0.07 7.28 33.79
N ARG A 99 -0.46 6.26 33.03
CA ARG A 99 -1.58 5.37 33.39
C ARG A 99 -1.32 4.68 34.72
N ASP A 100 -0.14 4.11 34.93
CA ASP A 100 0.19 3.42 36.17
C ASP A 100 0.23 4.39 37.37
N ALA A 101 0.69 5.62 37.16
CA ALA A 101 0.66 6.68 38.17
C ALA A 101 -0.78 7.06 38.54
N ILE A 102 -1.66 7.28 37.55
CA ILE A 102 -3.08 7.59 37.76
C ILE A 102 -3.79 6.43 38.50
N ILE A 103 -3.53 5.18 38.12
CA ILE A 103 -4.11 4.01 38.79
C ILE A 103 -3.63 3.94 40.25
N THR A 104 -2.36 4.24 40.50
CA THR A 104 -1.79 4.22 41.85
C THR A 104 -2.38 5.33 42.72
N GLU A 105 -2.55 6.53 42.17
CA GLU A 105 -3.18 7.66 42.84
C GLU A 105 -4.66 7.37 43.15
N PHE A 106 -5.41 6.85 42.18
CA PHE A 106 -6.81 6.45 42.36
C PHE A 106 -6.95 5.40 43.47
N LYS A 107 -6.10 4.36 43.48
CA LYS A 107 -6.10 3.32 44.53
C LYS A 107 -5.81 3.85 45.93
N GLY A 108 -5.09 4.96 46.04
CA GLY A 108 -4.82 5.60 47.33
C GLY A 108 -5.90 6.59 47.78
N GLY A 109 -6.89 6.88 46.93
CA GLY A 109 -7.96 7.83 47.20
C GLY A 109 -9.03 7.28 48.14
N PRO A 110 -9.77 8.17 48.83
CA PRO A 110 -10.83 7.78 49.76
C PRO A 110 -12.07 7.18 49.06
N GLU A 111 -12.21 7.42 47.77
CA GLU A 111 -13.35 6.98 46.95
C GLU A 111 -13.12 5.58 46.34
N TYR A 112 -11.89 5.07 46.35
CA TYR A 112 -11.52 3.80 45.71
C TYR A 112 -12.37 2.62 46.15
N ASP A 113 -12.51 2.41 47.47
CA ASP A 113 -13.25 1.28 48.01
C ASP A 113 -14.75 1.38 47.68
N GLN A 114 -15.29 2.60 47.64
CA GLN A 114 -16.69 2.86 47.29
C GLN A 114 -16.93 2.61 45.79
N ASP A 115 -16.05 3.12 44.92
CA ASP A 115 -16.15 2.93 43.48
C ASP A 115 -15.96 1.44 43.10
N VAL A 116 -15.05 0.75 43.78
CA VAL A 116 -14.86 -0.71 43.62
C VAL A 116 -16.11 -1.47 44.07
N ALA A 117 -16.73 -1.07 45.20
CA ALA A 117 -17.97 -1.68 45.67
C ALA A 117 -19.14 -1.44 44.71
N ASP A 118 -19.28 -0.21 44.21
CA ASP A 118 -20.33 0.19 43.28
C ASP A 118 -20.15 -0.49 41.91
N ALA A 119 -18.91 -0.67 41.45
CA ALA A 119 -18.61 -1.45 40.24
C ALA A 119 -18.77 -2.96 40.44
N ALA A 120 -18.52 -3.48 41.65
CA ALA A 120 -18.67 -4.90 41.98
C ALA A 120 -20.13 -5.32 42.16
N ALA A 121 -21.01 -4.42 42.62
CA ALA A 121 -22.43 -4.71 42.83
C ALA A 121 -23.16 -5.31 41.59
N PRO A 122 -23.07 -4.71 40.38
CA PRO A 122 -23.68 -5.29 39.19
C PRO A 122 -23.02 -6.61 38.77
N GLU A 123 -21.71 -6.75 38.97
CA GLU A 123 -20.97 -7.98 38.69
C GLU A 123 -21.40 -9.14 39.58
N ILE A 124 -21.63 -8.88 40.87
CA ILE A 124 -22.17 -9.86 41.83
C ILE A 124 -23.59 -10.26 41.41
N GLN A 125 -24.44 -9.32 41.02
CA GLN A 125 -25.78 -9.62 40.52
C GLN A 125 -25.75 -10.46 39.25
N ARG A 126 -24.88 -10.14 38.28
CA ARG A 126 -24.67 -10.94 37.06
C ARG A 126 -24.22 -12.35 37.40
N ALA A 127 -23.23 -12.49 38.29
CA ALA A 127 -22.74 -13.79 38.73
C ALA A 127 -23.85 -14.62 39.37
N TRP A 128 -24.73 -13.98 40.16
CA TRP A 128 -25.86 -14.64 40.79
C TRP A 128 -26.91 -15.13 39.78
N ILE A 129 -27.27 -14.29 38.81
CA ILE A 129 -28.22 -14.66 37.74
C ILE A 129 -27.68 -15.82 36.89
N VAL A 130 -26.40 -15.74 36.50
CA VAL A 130 -25.75 -16.81 35.73
C VAL A 130 -25.67 -18.09 36.55
N ALA A 131 -25.25 -18.02 37.81
CA ALA A 131 -25.16 -19.19 38.70
C ALA A 131 -26.53 -19.83 38.95
N GLU A 132 -27.55 -19.01 39.23
CA GLU A 132 -28.92 -19.49 39.44
C GLU A 132 -29.45 -20.23 38.22
N ARG A 133 -29.26 -19.65 37.03
CA ARG A 133 -29.64 -20.31 35.78
C ARG A 133 -28.86 -21.60 35.59
N HIS A 134 -27.54 -21.56 35.73
CA HIS A 134 -26.65 -22.69 35.51
C HIS A 134 -27.04 -23.91 36.37
N VAL A 135 -27.23 -23.70 37.68
CA VAL A 135 -27.64 -24.77 38.62
C VAL A 135 -29.05 -25.31 38.30
N LYS A 136 -29.95 -24.47 37.79
CA LYS A 136 -31.34 -24.88 37.48
C LYS A 136 -31.50 -25.53 36.11
N THR A 137 -30.62 -25.23 35.14
CA THR A 137 -30.74 -25.72 33.76
C THR A 137 -29.76 -26.83 33.42
N ASP A 138 -28.59 -26.88 34.06
CA ASP A 138 -27.57 -27.88 33.80
C ASP A 138 -27.49 -28.92 34.94
N PRO A 139 -27.89 -30.19 34.68
CA PRO A 139 -27.79 -31.25 35.69
C PRO A 139 -26.34 -31.64 36.04
N ASN A 140 -25.35 -31.23 35.24
CA ASN A 140 -23.92 -31.45 35.51
C ASN A 140 -23.19 -30.16 35.94
N ALA A 141 -23.95 -29.15 36.41
CA ALA A 141 -23.42 -27.87 36.83
C ALA A 141 -22.25 -28.02 37.80
N ASN A 142 -21.12 -27.41 37.44
CA ASN A 142 -19.91 -27.39 38.24
C ASN A 142 -19.22 -26.02 38.11
N TRP A 143 -18.12 -25.84 38.86
CA TRP A 143 -17.43 -24.56 38.90
C TRP A 143 -16.87 -24.13 37.54
N ASP A 144 -16.26 -25.06 36.80
CA ASP A 144 -15.61 -24.75 35.53
C ASP A 144 -16.63 -24.38 34.45
N SER A 145 -17.77 -25.08 34.42
CA SER A 145 -18.88 -24.75 33.52
C SER A 145 -19.55 -23.41 33.86
N PHE A 146 -19.71 -23.09 35.15
CA PHE A 146 -20.18 -21.77 35.60
C PHE A 146 -19.22 -20.65 35.15
N VAL A 147 -17.90 -20.82 35.34
CA VAL A 147 -16.91 -19.83 34.91
C VAL A 147 -17.01 -19.58 33.41
N GLY A 148 -17.18 -20.65 32.62
CA GLY A 148 -17.40 -20.53 31.17
C GLY A 148 -18.65 -19.72 30.82
N GLU A 149 -19.79 -20.00 31.46
CA GLU A 149 -21.04 -19.26 31.24
C GLU A 149 -20.95 -17.80 31.68
N PHE A 150 -20.27 -17.52 32.78
CA PHE A 150 -20.08 -16.17 33.29
C PHE A 150 -19.19 -15.32 32.37
N LEU A 151 -18.10 -15.90 31.86
CA LEU A 151 -17.24 -15.22 30.87
C LEU A 151 -17.99 -14.96 29.56
N ALA A 152 -18.81 -15.91 29.11
CA ALA A 152 -19.66 -15.72 27.94
C ALA A 152 -20.67 -14.58 28.14
N ALA A 153 -21.27 -14.48 29.34
CA ALA A 153 -22.17 -13.38 29.69
C ALA A 153 -21.44 -12.02 29.70
N LYS A 154 -20.20 -11.96 30.18
CA LYS A 154 -19.38 -10.73 30.12
C LYS A 154 -19.11 -10.29 28.69
N LEU A 155 -18.66 -11.20 27.84
CA LEU A 155 -18.40 -10.90 26.43
C LEU A 155 -19.67 -10.40 25.73
N ALA A 156 -20.83 -10.98 26.03
CA ALA A 156 -22.10 -10.53 25.47
C ALA A 156 -22.45 -9.08 25.87
N ILE A 157 -22.12 -8.66 27.09
CA ILE A 157 -22.32 -7.28 27.56
C ILE A 157 -21.37 -6.32 26.83
N GLU A 158 -20.10 -6.69 26.67
CA GLU A 158 -19.11 -5.90 25.91
C GLU A 158 -19.53 -5.73 24.44
N GLU A 159 -20.17 -6.75 23.87
CA GLU A 159 -20.76 -6.71 22.52
C GLU A 159 -22.10 -5.96 22.44
N GLY A 160 -22.61 -5.41 23.56
CA GLY A 160 -23.85 -4.64 23.62
C GLY A 160 -25.12 -5.47 23.60
N LYS A 161 -25.06 -6.78 23.87
CA LYS A 161 -26.23 -7.69 23.86
C LYS A 161 -27.10 -7.62 25.12
N GLY A 162 -26.70 -6.80 26.10
CA GLY A 162 -27.45 -6.55 27.33
C GLY A 162 -27.15 -7.55 28.46
N GLU A 163 -27.75 -7.30 29.63
CA GLU A 163 -27.57 -8.10 30.84
C GLU A 163 -28.16 -9.51 30.72
N PRO A 164 -27.57 -10.53 31.38
CA PRO A 164 -28.14 -11.86 31.45
C PRO A 164 -29.52 -11.82 32.13
N GLN A 165 -30.50 -12.50 31.52
CA GLN A 165 -31.86 -12.51 32.06
C GLN A 165 -32.00 -13.48 33.25
N PRO A 166 -32.78 -13.11 34.29
CA PRO A 166 -33.15 -14.02 35.36
C PRO A 166 -33.84 -15.28 34.84
N PHE A 167 -33.59 -16.41 35.49
CA PHE A 167 -34.22 -17.67 35.10
C PHE A 167 -35.71 -17.70 35.50
N ASN A 168 -36.61 -17.66 34.52
CA ASN A 168 -38.04 -17.87 34.69
C ASN A 168 -38.41 -19.33 34.41
N GLY A 169 -38.26 -20.21 35.40
CA GLY A 169 -38.67 -21.61 35.31
C GLY A 169 -39.37 -22.09 36.58
N PRO A 170 -39.89 -23.33 36.59
CA PRO A 170 -40.63 -23.85 37.74
C PRO A 170 -39.76 -23.80 39.00
N VAL A 171 -40.32 -23.23 40.07
CA VAL A 171 -39.67 -23.18 41.37
C VAL A 171 -39.41 -24.63 41.80
N PRO A 172 -38.19 -24.99 42.21
CA PRO A 172 -37.91 -26.35 42.63
C PRO A 172 -38.84 -26.75 43.79
N SER A 173 -39.42 -27.95 43.71
CA SER A 173 -40.45 -28.46 44.63
C SER A 173 -40.00 -28.62 46.09
N PHE A 174 -38.74 -28.36 46.41
CA PHE A 174 -38.18 -28.37 47.76
C PHE A 174 -38.22 -27.00 48.45
N LEU A 175 -38.56 -25.92 47.72
CA LEU A 175 -38.94 -24.66 48.34
C LEU A 175 -40.44 -24.72 48.66
N PRO A 176 -40.88 -24.31 49.86
CA PRO A 176 -42.30 -24.32 50.18
C PRO A 176 -43.05 -23.45 49.16
N ALA A 177 -44.17 -23.97 48.66
CA ALA A 177 -45.11 -23.16 47.89
C ALA A 177 -45.42 -21.91 48.73
N SER A 178 -45.34 -20.73 48.13
CA SER A 178 -45.70 -19.46 48.76
C SER A 178 -47.12 -19.56 49.30
N SER A 179 -47.26 -19.93 50.57
CA SER A 179 -48.51 -19.92 51.29
C SER A 179 -48.94 -18.47 51.41
N ASN A 180 -50.05 -18.15 50.74
CA ASN A 180 -50.90 -16.96 50.88
C ASN A 180 -50.47 -16.02 52.01
N LEU A 181 -49.89 -14.89 51.61
CA LEU A 181 -49.56 -13.75 52.47
C LEU A 181 -50.80 -12.92 52.87
N ASP A 182 -52.00 -13.51 52.77
CA ASP A 182 -53.27 -12.85 53.10
C ASP A 182 -53.83 -13.24 54.49
N ASP A 183 -53.13 -14.07 55.28
CA ASP A 183 -53.64 -14.54 56.59
C ASP A 183 -52.80 -14.10 57.80
N TYR A 184 -51.97 -13.06 57.64
CA TYR A 184 -51.44 -12.31 58.78
C TYR A 184 -51.94 -10.88 58.73
N GLY A 185 -53.18 -10.70 59.19
CA GLY A 185 -53.65 -9.42 59.68
C GLY A 185 -52.86 -9.04 60.93
N LEU A 186 -51.81 -8.25 60.75
CA LEU A 186 -51.19 -7.37 61.74
C LEU A 186 -50.67 -6.11 61.04
#